data_AF-A0A392Q8X5-F1
#
_entry.id   AF-A0A392Q8X5-F1
#
_cell.length_a   1.000
_cell.length_b   1.000
_cell.length_c   1.000
_cell.angle_alpha   90.00
_cell.angle_beta   90.00
_cell.angle_gamma   90.00
#
_symmetry.space_group_name_H-M   'P 1'
#
loop_
_entity.id
_entity.type
_entity.pdbx_description
1 polymer ?
#
loop_
_entity_poly.entity_id
_entity_poly.type
_entity_poly.pdbx_seq_one_letter_code
_entity_poly.pdbx_strand_id
1 'polypeptide(L)'
;MPFQKICNNMVGVLKRLKPVLDDIMDYKIPLHENLCKVCEELDIRVNEARDFIEKWGSKMSKIHSVLQSGTLLIKLQSTSLDICHMIVKSLQSPPSVSVLANLQ
;
A
#
# COMPACT_ATOMS: atom_id res chain seq x y z
N MET A 1 -4.20 12.43 21.74
CA MET A 1 -5.43 11.60 21.67
C MET A 1 -5.13 10.31 20.88
N PRO A 2 -5.58 9.12 21.33
CA PRO A 2 -5.25 7.84 20.68
C PRO A 2 -5.62 7.77 19.19
N PHE A 3 -6.81 8.24 18.81
CA PHE A 3 -7.24 8.31 17.41
C PHE A 3 -6.27 9.11 16.52
N GLN A 4 -5.90 10.32 16.94
CA GLN A 4 -4.94 11.16 16.22
C GLN A 4 -3.58 10.47 16.03
N LYS A 5 -3.10 9.73 17.05
CA LYS A 5 -1.85 8.95 16.94
C LYS A 5 -1.97 7.89 15.83
N ILE A 6 -3.12 7.22 15.73
CA ILE A 6 -3.38 6.23 14.69
C ILE A 6 -3.41 6.88 13.30
N CYS A 7 -4.10 8.01 13.13
CA CYS A 7 -4.10 8.76 11.87
C CYS A 7 -2.68 9.19 11.45
N ASN A 8 -1.89 9.70 12.40
CA ASN A 8 -0.49 10.06 12.14
C ASN A 8 0.35 8.85 11.72
N ASN A 9 0.09 7.68 12.28
CA ASN A 9 0.74 6.44 11.88
C ASN A 9 0.36 6.03 10.45
N MET A 10 -0.91 6.16 10.05
CA MET A 10 -1.34 5.91 8.66
C MET A 10 -0.60 6.82 7.69
N VAL A 11 -0.55 8.12 7.99
CA VAL A 11 0.23 9.09 7.20
C VAL A 11 1.71 8.69 7.17
N GLY A 12 2.26 8.22 8.29
CA GLY A 12 3.63 7.72 8.37
C GLY A 12 3.90 6.51 7.46
N VAL A 13 2.96 5.57 7.37
CA VAL A 13 3.03 4.43 6.44
C VAL A 13 3.05 4.92 5.00
N LEU A 14 2.09 5.76 4.62
CA LEU A 14 1.97 6.28 3.24
C LEU A 14 3.18 7.11 2.82
N LYS A 15 3.70 7.97 3.70
CA LYS A 15 4.91 8.76 3.44
C LYS A 15 6.15 7.89 3.22
N ARG A 16 6.22 6.72 3.86
CA ARG A 16 7.33 5.77 3.67
C ARG A 16 7.16 4.94 2.41
N LEU A 17 5.92 4.58 2.06
CA LEU A 17 5.65 3.81 0.85
C LEU A 17 5.82 4.64 -0.43
N LYS A 18 5.44 5.93 -0.40
CA LYS A 18 5.54 6.81 -1.56
C LYS A 18 6.90 6.76 -2.29
N PRO A 19 8.06 6.99 -1.63
CA PRO A 19 9.34 6.95 -2.34
C PRO A 19 9.64 5.59 -2.97
N VAL A 20 9.18 4.48 -2.37
CA VAL A 20 9.32 3.15 -2.97
C VAL A 20 8.54 3.05 -4.28
N LEU A 21 7.33 3.60 -4.32
CA LEU A 21 6.51 3.62 -5.54
C LEU A 21 7.07 4.59 -6.59
N ASP A 22 7.58 5.75 -6.16
CA ASP A 22 8.23 6.72 -7.04
C ASP A 22 9.46 6.10 -7.71
N ASP A 23 10.31 5.39 -6.95
CA ASP A 23 11.49 4.68 -7.49
C ASP A 23 11.10 3.66 -8.57
N ILE A 24 10.04 2.87 -8.36
CA ILE A 24 9.57 1.89 -9.37
C ILE A 24 9.20 2.59 -10.68
N MET A 25 8.51 3.72 -10.60
CA MET A 25 8.13 4.51 -11.77
C MET A 25 9.36 5.10 -12.47
N ASP A 26 10.30 5.65 -11.71
CA ASP A 26 11.52 6.28 -12.22
C ASP A 26 12.45 5.27 -12.90
N TYR A 27 12.64 4.09 -12.28
CA TYR A 27 13.44 3.00 -12.83
C TYR A 27 12.67 2.15 -13.86
N LYS A 28 11.40 2.47 -14.14
CA LYS A 28 10.52 1.72 -15.04
C LYS A 28 10.53 0.21 -14.77
N ILE A 29 10.55 -0.17 -13.50
CA ILE A 29 10.59 -1.58 -13.10
C ILE A 29 9.31 -2.24 -13.64
N PRO A 30 9.41 -3.33 -14.42
CA PRO A 30 8.24 -4.01 -14.93
C PRO A 30 7.34 -4.48 -13.78
N LEU A 31 6.15 -3.89 -13.69
CA LEU A 31 5.14 -4.28 -12.74
C LEU A 31 4.38 -5.48 -13.32
N HIS A 32 4.47 -6.64 -12.67
CA HIS A 32 3.57 -7.76 -12.99
C HIS A 32 2.12 -7.36 -12.70
N GLU A 33 1.15 -7.93 -13.44
CA GLU A 33 -0.29 -7.66 -13.27
C GLU A 33 -0.75 -7.79 -11.80
N ASN A 34 -0.13 -8.70 -11.05
CA ASN A 34 -0.40 -8.90 -9.62
C ASN A 34 0.01 -7.69 -8.76
N LEU A 35 1.07 -6.96 -9.11
CA LEU A 35 1.50 -5.78 -8.36
C LEU A 35 0.54 -4.60 -8.60
N CYS A 36 0.03 -4.43 -9.83
CA CYS A 36 -1.02 -3.45 -10.11
C CYS A 36 -2.26 -3.67 -9.24
N LYS A 37 -2.73 -4.92 -9.11
CA LYS A 37 -3.88 -5.27 -8.25
C LYS A 37 -3.66 -4.92 -6.78
N VAL A 38 -2.45 -5.12 -6.26
CA VAL A 38 -2.15 -4.75 -4.85
C VAL A 38 -2.05 -3.23 -4.69
N CYS A 39 -1.58 -2.50 -5.70
CA CYS A 39 -1.61 -1.03 -5.71
C CYS A 39 -3.04 -0.48 -5.77
N GLU A 40 -3.94 -1.10 -6.54
CA GLU A 40 -5.37 -0.77 -6.54
C GLU A 40 -6.00 -1.01 -5.16
N GLU A 41 -5.67 -2.14 -4.52
CA GLU A 41 -6.13 -2.41 -3.15
C GLU A 41 -5.63 -1.34 -2.17
N LEU A 42 -4.39 -0.87 -2.32
CA LEU A 42 -3.87 0.23 -1.50
C LEU A 42 -4.70 1.51 -1.68
N ASP A 43 -5.05 1.86 -2.91
CA ASP A 43 -5.90 3.02 -3.18
C ASP A 43 -7.26 2.90 -2.48
N ILE A 44 -7.88 1.72 -2.54
CA ILE A 44 -9.11 1.42 -1.80
C ILE A 44 -8.89 1.66 -0.30
N ARG A 45 -7.82 1.15 0.30
CA ARG A 45 -7.54 1.34 1.74
C ARG A 45 -7.29 2.81 2.11
N VAL A 46 -6.62 3.56 1.25
CA VAL A 46 -6.39 5.00 1.43
C VAL A 46 -7.72 5.77 1.37
N ASN A 47 -8.57 5.43 0.42
CA ASN A 47 -9.89 6.05 0.28
C ASN A 47 -10.79 5.70 1.47
N GLU A 48 -10.83 4.44 1.93
CA GLU A 48 -11.53 4.04 3.16
C GLU A 48 -11.06 4.86 4.38
N ALA A 49 -9.75 5.03 4.54
CA ALA A 49 -9.18 5.78 5.64
C ALA A 49 -9.52 7.28 5.55
N ARG A 50 -9.44 7.88 4.37
CA ARG A 50 -9.82 9.28 4.12
C ARG A 50 -11.30 9.50 4.47
N ASP A 51 -12.18 8.68 3.91
CA ASP A 51 -13.62 8.73 4.13
C ASP A 51 -13.98 8.65 5.62
N PHE A 52 -13.32 7.74 6.34
CA PHE A 52 -13.55 7.58 7.78
C PHE A 52 -13.14 8.83 8.57
N ILE A 53 -11.99 9.42 8.23
CA ILE A 53 -11.49 10.63 8.89
C ILE A 53 -12.35 11.85 8.55
N GLU A 54 -12.79 11.99 7.31
CA GLU A 54 -13.66 13.09 6.88
C GLU A 54 -15.05 13.03 7.53
N LYS A 55 -15.60 11.82 7.71
CA LYS A 55 -16.87 11.60 8.39
C LYS A 55 -16.75 11.62 9.91
N TRP A 56 -15.52 11.69 10.45
CA TRP A 56 -15.29 11.72 11.90
C TRP A 56 -15.78 13.05 12.48
N GLY A 57 -16.66 12.98 13.48
CA GLY A 57 -17.26 14.15 14.13
C GLY A 57 -17.79 13.85 15.52
N SER A 58 -18.47 14.82 16.14
CA SER A 58 -18.89 14.76 17.56
C SER A 58 -19.85 13.60 17.92
N LYS A 59 -20.50 12.99 16.92
CA LYS A 59 -21.46 11.88 17.10
C LYS A 59 -20.79 10.50 17.20
N MET A 60 -19.51 10.38 16.83
CA MET A 60 -18.77 9.11 16.90
C MET A 60 -18.22 8.89 18.32
N SER A 61 -18.41 7.69 18.87
CA SER A 61 -17.82 7.36 20.17
C SER A 61 -16.29 7.30 20.06
N LYS A 62 -15.59 7.70 21.12
CA LYS A 62 -14.11 7.67 21.17
C LYS A 62 -13.56 6.25 20.99
N ILE A 63 -14.22 5.25 21.59
CA ILE A 63 -13.83 3.84 21.49
C ILE A 63 -14.01 3.34 20.06
N HIS A 64 -15.17 3.61 19.44
CA HIS A 64 -15.42 3.25 18.05
C HIS A 64 -14.39 3.90 17.11
N SER A 65 -14.08 5.18 17.35
CA SER A 65 -13.08 5.91 16.55
C SER A 65 -11.71 5.22 16.59
N VAL A 66 -11.26 4.80 17.77
CA VAL A 66 -9.98 4.12 17.96
C VAL A 66 -9.99 2.72 17.35
N LEU A 67 -11.07 1.95 17.51
CA LEU A 67 -11.17 0.60 16.93
C LEU A 67 -11.17 0.63 15.40
N GLN A 68 -12.00 1.47 14.78
CA GLN A 68 -12.08 1.56 13.33
C GLN A 68 -10.80 2.09 12.70
N SER A 69 -10.22 3.16 13.27
CA SER A 69 -8.91 3.64 12.81
C SER A 69 -7.82 2.60 12.99
N GLY A 70 -7.82 1.84 14.09
CA GLY A 70 -6.86 0.74 14.31
C GLY A 70 -6.93 -0.32 13.20
N THR A 71 -8.15 -0.76 12.86
CA THR A 71 -8.39 -1.72 11.76
C THR A 71 -7.88 -1.17 10.43
N LEU A 72 -8.19 0.09 10.12
CA LEU A 72 -7.72 0.75 8.90
C LEU A 72 -6.19 0.85 8.84
N LEU A 73 -5.53 1.12 9.97
CA LEU A 73 -4.07 1.17 10.05
C LEU A 73 -3.46 -0.20 9.75
N ILE A 74 -3.99 -1.27 10.34
CA ILE A 74 -3.52 -2.65 10.08
C ILE A 74 -3.68 -2.99 8.61
N LYS A 75 -4.86 -2.70 8.03
CA LYS A 75 -5.13 -2.89 6.60
C LYS A 75 -4.10 -2.17 5.71
N LEU A 76 -3.80 -0.91 6.01
CA LEU A 76 -2.81 -0.09 5.29
C LEU A 76 -1.40 -0.66 5.41
N GLN A 77 -1.00 -1.08 6.61
CA GLN A 77 0.30 -1.70 6.86
C GLN A 77 0.45 -3.01 6.09
N SER A 78 -0.57 -3.88 6.13
CA SER A 78 -0.56 -5.16 5.41
C SER A 78 -0.43 -4.96 3.91
N THR A 79 -1.27 -4.11 3.30
CA THR A 79 -1.20 -3.86 1.85
C THR A 79 0.13 -3.22 1.46
N SER A 80 0.68 -2.32 2.28
CA SER A 80 2.01 -1.74 2.04
C SER A 80 3.12 -2.80 2.07
N LEU A 81 3.05 -3.76 3.01
CA LEU A 81 4.00 -4.86 3.10
C LEU A 81 3.88 -5.81 1.91
N ASP A 82 2.65 -6.11 1.47
CA ASP A 82 2.41 -6.94 0.29
C ASP A 82 3.02 -6.33 -0.97
N ILE A 83 2.89 -5.01 -1.15
CA ILE A 83 3.57 -4.27 -2.23
C ILE A 83 5.09 -4.48 -2.16
N CYS A 84 5.70 -4.24 -0.99
CA CYS A 84 7.14 -4.45 -0.80
C CYS A 84 7.57 -5.88 -1.14
N HIS A 85 6.84 -6.90 -0.68
CA HIS A 85 7.13 -8.29 -1.00
C HIS A 85 7.01 -8.59 -2.51
N MET A 86 5.99 -8.04 -3.17
CA MET A 86 5.79 -8.23 -4.60
C MET A 86 6.88 -7.56 -5.43
N ILE A 87 7.36 -6.40 -5.01
CA ILE A 87 8.51 -5.72 -5.64
C ILE A 87 9.77 -6.60 -5.51
N VAL A 88 10.08 -7.07 -4.30
CA VAL A 88 11.24 -7.93 -4.07
C VAL A 88 11.17 -9.20 -4.90
N LYS A 89 10.00 -9.86 -4.95
CA LYS A 89 9.80 -11.04 -5.81
C LYS A 89 9.98 -10.73 -7.29
N SER A 90 9.53 -9.56 -7.73
CA SER A 90 9.68 -9.13 -9.14
C SER A 90 11.14 -8.85 -9.50
N LEU A 91 11.94 -8.33 -8.56
CA LEU A 91 13.37 -8.11 -8.75
C LEU A 91 14.21 -9.39 -8.70
N GLN A 92 13.72 -10.43 -8.02
CA GLN A 92 14.40 -11.71 -7.89
C GLN A 92 14.04 -12.71 -9.01
N SER A 93 13.09 -12.38 -9.88
CA SER A 93 12.75 -13.25 -11.01
C SER A 93 13.90 -13.20 -12.03
N PRO A 94 14.37 -14.35 -12.55
CA PRO A 94 15.39 -14.34 -13.59
C PRO A 94 14.86 -13.61 -14.83
N PRO A 95 15.71 -12.86 -15.54
CA PRO A 95 15.31 -12.23 -16.80
C PRO A 95 14.75 -13.31 -17.73
N SER A 96 13.59 -13.06 -18.30
CA SER A 96 12.93 -13.99 -19.22
C SER A 96 13.89 -14.32 -20.35
N VAL A 97 14.39 -15.56 -20.40
CA VAL A 97 15.24 -16.03 -21.50
C VAL A 97 14.34 -16.21 -22.73
N SER A 98 14.17 -15.16 -23.52
CA SER A 98 13.33 -15.19 -24.73
C SER A 98 14.07 -14.85 -26.02
N VAL A 99 15.37 -15.16 -26.13
CA VAL A 99 16.13 -14.88 -27.37
C VAL A 99 16.87 -16.09 -27.97
N LEU A 100 17.01 -17.23 -27.29
CA LEU A 100 17.82 -18.34 -27.82
C LEU A 100 17.05 -19.50 -28.50
N ALA A 101 15.72 -19.47 -28.53
CA ALA A 101 14.94 -20.54 -29.18
C ALA A 101 14.79 -20.40 -30.71
N ASN A 102 15.33 -19.34 -31.32
CA ASN A 102 15.21 -19.08 -32.77
C ASN A 102 16.52 -19.32 -33.56
N LEU A 103 17.48 -20.08 -33.02
CA LEU A 103 18.78 -20.35 -33.68
C LEU A 103 19.08 -21.85 -33.89
N GLN A 104 18.07 -22.71 -34.06
CA GLN A 104 18.28 -24.10 -34.51
C GLN A 104 17.50 -24.40 -35.77
#